data_AF-A0A4P6F9C2-F1
#
_entry.id   AF-A0A4P6F9C2-F1
#
_cell.length_a   1.000
_cell.length_b   1.000
_cell.length_c   1.000
_cell.angle_alpha   90.00
_cell.angle_beta   90.00
_cell.angle_gamma   90.00
#
_symmetry.space_group_name_H-M   'P 1'
#
loop_
_entity.id
_entity.type
_entity.pdbx_description
1 polymer ?
#
loop_
_entity_poly.entity_id
_entity_poly.type
_entity_poly.pdbx_seq_one_letter_code
_entity_poly.pdbx_strand_id
1 'polypeptide(L)'
;MPSRTVRQKTGKSANKRGKLHGFAATAGSQPKSKHRSAPRIPVPADPLPSLARGTAPEAGQEQLPSVPGEWKEILQRYIGLYNQAENEQHAEGLHDFVRDSEHCLRLGQRLQRLRDRDLLRGALSLYSETTAELARVNESASEVSVLLKLHVRRQMDQSGRGYTEERTEYERLWLERNNGFWTVVRVEPVIAERRPRYGSAAEAWIADIQEDHRSHNRPPAGAATIPYLNYDLFPQFKHRAAAIPYRRDQVTAYADRYWNEGNEAFENFEVNCTNYVSQCVFAGNAPMNYTGKRENGWWYKGKAGGREWWSYSWAVSNALTQYLSIPRESGLRGEIVYSPEELQIGDIITYDWNGDNRFQHSAVVTAFDAQGMPLVNANTVASRHRYWDYRDSYAWTEQTRYRFFHLADLM
;
A
#
# COMPACT_ATOMS: atom_id res chain seq x y z
N MET A 1 53.36 17.47 -31.83
CA MET A 1 53.88 17.21 -33.18
C MET A 1 55.02 16.20 -33.08
N PRO A 2 55.06 15.14 -33.90
CA PRO A 2 53.96 14.34 -34.46
C PRO A 2 53.66 13.19 -33.43
N SER A 3 53.19 11.96 -33.72
CA SER A 3 52.60 11.37 -34.93
C SER A 3 51.49 10.36 -34.58
N ARG A 4 50.86 9.81 -35.63
CA ARG A 4 49.91 8.68 -35.65
C ARG A 4 50.63 7.36 -36.01
N THR A 5 49.97 6.22 -35.80
CA THR A 5 49.59 5.32 -36.92
C THR A 5 48.41 4.43 -36.54
N VAL A 6 47.36 4.48 -37.35
CA VAL A 6 46.20 3.56 -37.34
C VAL A 6 46.45 2.47 -38.38
N ARG A 7 45.95 1.23 -38.18
CA ARG A 7 45.84 0.26 -39.28
C ARG A 7 44.55 -0.56 -39.24
N GLN A 8 43.66 -0.27 -40.18
CA GLN A 8 42.55 -1.14 -40.56
C GLN A 8 43.02 -2.25 -41.53
N LYS A 9 42.36 -3.42 -41.49
CA LYS A 9 42.05 -4.31 -42.63
C LYS A 9 40.79 -5.11 -42.28
N THR A 10 39.60 -4.81 -42.81
CA THR A 10 39.05 -5.22 -44.13
C THR A 10 38.86 -6.74 -44.31
N GLY A 11 37.70 -7.24 -43.87
CA GLY A 11 36.70 -7.96 -44.68
C GLY A 11 37.05 -9.23 -45.49
N LYS A 12 36.19 -10.25 -45.36
CA LYS A 12 35.79 -11.12 -46.47
C LYS A 12 34.37 -11.65 -46.30
N SER A 13 33.62 -11.67 -47.41
CA SER A 13 32.25 -12.17 -47.52
C SER A 13 32.24 -13.61 -48.08
N ALA A 14 31.25 -14.42 -47.69
CA ALA A 14 30.89 -15.63 -48.41
C ALA A 14 29.38 -15.90 -48.31
N ASN A 15 28.72 -15.85 -49.46
CA ASN A 15 27.28 -16.05 -49.67
C ASN A 15 27.03 -17.45 -50.23
N LYS A 16 25.99 -18.18 -49.78
CA LYS A 16 25.43 -19.31 -50.54
C LYS A 16 23.90 -19.31 -50.51
N ARG A 17 23.31 -19.25 -51.71
CA ARG A 17 21.87 -19.28 -52.01
C ARG A 17 21.44 -20.64 -52.55
N GLY A 18 20.14 -20.94 -52.38
CA GLY A 18 19.33 -21.76 -53.32
C GLY A 18 19.20 -23.24 -52.95
N LYS A 19 18.14 -23.96 -53.36
CA LYS A 19 16.86 -23.65 -54.04
C LYS A 19 15.88 -24.80 -53.67
N LEU A 20 14.63 -24.56 -53.26
CA LEU A 20 13.39 -24.30 -54.04
C LEU A 20 12.73 -25.52 -54.74
N HIS A 21 11.39 -25.57 -54.67
CA HIS A 21 10.39 -26.52 -55.25
C HIS A 21 10.16 -27.85 -54.52
N GLY A 22 8.93 -28.38 -54.41
CA GLY A 22 7.62 -27.79 -54.77
C GLY A 22 6.43 -28.79 -54.67
N PHE A 23 5.21 -28.25 -54.57
CA PHE A 23 3.87 -28.83 -54.87
C PHE A 23 3.54 -30.32 -54.60
N ALA A 24 2.46 -30.56 -53.85
CA ALA A 24 1.24 -31.24 -54.34
C ALA A 24 0.09 -31.15 -53.31
N ALA A 25 -1.17 -31.21 -53.78
CA ALA A 25 -2.38 -31.27 -52.96
C ALA A 25 -3.09 -32.62 -53.12
N THR A 26 -3.89 -33.01 -52.14
CA THR A 26 -4.96 -34.02 -52.30
C THR A 26 -6.06 -33.81 -51.26
N ALA A 27 -7.26 -34.33 -51.55
CA ALA A 27 -8.51 -33.90 -50.93
C ALA A 27 -9.22 -34.99 -50.11
N GLY A 28 -10.21 -34.56 -49.31
CA GLY A 28 -11.45 -35.32 -49.14
C GLY A 28 -11.72 -35.95 -47.77
N SER A 29 -12.65 -35.39 -47.01
CA SER A 29 -13.97 -36.02 -46.75
C SER A 29 -14.80 -35.22 -45.73
N GLN A 30 -16.10 -35.03 -46.03
CA GLN A 30 -17.14 -34.76 -45.03
C GLN A 30 -17.79 -36.10 -44.63
N PRO A 31 -18.66 -36.13 -43.60
CA PRO A 31 -20.07 -36.07 -43.96
C PRO A 31 -21.01 -35.27 -43.02
N LYS A 32 -21.86 -34.46 -43.67
CA LYS A 32 -23.32 -34.28 -43.47
C LYS A 32 -23.87 -33.60 -42.20
N SER A 33 -24.77 -32.65 -42.49
CA SER A 33 -25.57 -31.80 -41.62
C SER A 33 -26.88 -32.44 -41.14
N LYS A 34 -27.54 -31.78 -40.16
CA LYS A 34 -28.99 -31.57 -40.19
C LYS A 34 -29.32 -30.12 -39.83
N HIS A 35 -30.06 -29.45 -40.71
CA HIS A 35 -30.68 -28.13 -40.45
C HIS A 35 -31.95 -28.28 -39.60
N ARG A 36 -32.32 -27.22 -38.87
CA ARG A 36 -33.71 -26.77 -38.80
C ARG A 36 -33.78 -25.24 -38.81
N SER A 37 -34.90 -24.71 -39.31
CA SER A 37 -35.06 -23.36 -39.85
C SER A 37 -35.66 -22.34 -38.86
N ALA A 38 -35.45 -21.05 -39.16
CA ALA A 38 -35.99 -19.88 -38.45
C ALA A 38 -37.51 -19.69 -38.64
N PRO A 39 -38.10 -18.64 -38.02
CA PRO A 39 -38.48 -17.47 -38.84
C PRO A 39 -38.06 -16.10 -38.24
N ARG A 40 -38.53 -15.01 -38.86
CA ARG A 40 -37.92 -13.66 -38.90
C ARG A 40 -38.98 -12.54 -38.70
N ILE A 41 -38.58 -11.41 -38.08
CA ILE A 41 -38.91 -10.00 -38.45
C ILE A 41 -40.38 -9.56 -38.16
N PRO A 42 -40.70 -8.31 -37.70
CA PRO A 42 -40.23 -7.05 -38.30
C PRO A 42 -39.80 -5.85 -37.42
N VAL A 43 -39.11 -4.94 -38.11
CA VAL A 43 -38.79 -3.54 -37.77
C VAL A 43 -39.69 -2.62 -38.60
N PRO A 44 -40.04 -1.42 -38.10
CA PRO A 44 -40.21 -0.24 -38.95
C PRO A 44 -39.29 0.93 -38.52
N ALA A 45 -39.09 1.92 -39.41
CA ALA A 45 -37.98 2.88 -39.36
C ALA A 45 -38.40 4.35 -39.11
N ASP A 46 -37.47 5.14 -38.55
CA ASP A 46 -37.17 6.58 -38.69
C ASP A 46 -38.28 7.67 -38.57
N PRO A 47 -37.97 8.97 -38.28
CA PRO A 47 -36.69 9.60 -37.91
C PRO A 47 -36.74 10.44 -36.58
N LEU A 48 -35.62 11.13 -36.27
CA LEU A 48 -35.44 12.08 -35.15
C LEU A 48 -36.44 13.26 -35.13
N PRO A 49 -36.71 13.83 -33.94
CA PRO A 49 -36.12 15.15 -33.64
C PRO A 49 -35.49 15.26 -32.22
N SER A 50 -34.75 16.34 -31.99
CA SER A 50 -34.08 16.64 -30.72
C SER A 50 -35.00 17.25 -29.65
N LEU A 51 -34.72 17.00 -28.36
CA LEU A 51 -34.62 18.03 -27.29
C LEU A 51 -34.40 17.42 -25.88
N ALA A 52 -33.74 18.22 -25.03
CA ALA A 52 -33.81 18.26 -23.56
C ALA A 52 -33.30 17.08 -22.67
N ARG A 53 -32.18 17.37 -21.99
CA ARG A 53 -31.89 17.18 -20.55
C ARG A 53 -32.38 15.91 -19.83
N GLY A 54 -31.38 15.14 -19.36
CA GLY A 54 -31.26 14.80 -17.94
C GLY A 54 -31.52 13.33 -17.54
N THR A 55 -30.48 12.70 -16.97
CA THR A 55 -30.52 11.89 -15.73
C THR A 55 -29.08 11.51 -15.37
N ALA A 56 -28.64 11.84 -14.15
CA ALA A 56 -27.42 11.29 -13.57
C ALA A 56 -27.68 9.88 -13.03
N PRO A 57 -26.69 8.96 -12.98
CA PRO A 57 -26.85 7.69 -12.29
C PRO A 57 -26.88 7.87 -10.77
N GLU A 58 -27.65 7.02 -10.10
CA GLU A 58 -27.93 7.10 -8.66
C GLU A 58 -26.67 6.81 -7.82
N ALA A 59 -26.36 7.72 -6.89
CA ALA A 59 -25.42 7.43 -5.82
C ALA A 59 -26.13 6.62 -4.72
N GLY A 60 -25.59 5.44 -4.39
CA GLY A 60 -26.10 4.61 -3.30
C GLY A 60 -25.83 5.27 -1.95
N GLN A 61 -26.83 5.96 -1.39
CA GLN A 61 -26.74 6.57 -0.07
C GLN A 61 -26.88 5.51 1.03
N GLU A 62 -25.78 5.07 1.64
CA GLU A 62 -25.84 4.46 2.98
C GLU A 62 -26.08 5.58 4.01
N GLN A 63 -27.37 5.83 4.28
CA GLN A 63 -27.81 6.88 5.20
C GLN A 63 -27.53 6.49 6.67
N LEU A 64 -26.79 7.35 7.37
CA LEU A 64 -26.71 7.33 8.83
C LEU A 64 -28.13 7.43 9.44
N PRO A 65 -28.50 6.61 10.45
CA PRO A 65 -29.84 6.61 11.02
C PRO A 65 -30.17 7.96 11.69
N SER A 66 -31.23 8.61 11.22
CA SER A 66 -31.64 9.95 11.62
C SER A 66 -32.44 9.98 12.93
N VAL A 67 -31.80 10.32 14.06
CA VAL A 67 -32.47 10.65 15.35
C VAL A 67 -31.71 11.82 16.04
N PRO A 68 -32.40 12.90 16.45
CA PRO A 68 -31.81 14.23 16.58
C PRO A 68 -30.94 14.45 17.82
N GLY A 69 -30.08 15.45 17.73
CA GLY A 69 -29.28 16.02 18.82
C GLY A 69 -28.44 17.17 18.26
N GLU A 70 -28.51 18.36 18.86
CA GLU A 70 -27.95 19.61 18.30
C GLU A 70 -26.47 19.50 17.90
N TRP A 71 -25.66 18.77 18.67
CA TRP A 71 -24.24 18.55 18.37
C TRP A 71 -23.99 17.64 17.16
N LYS A 72 -24.94 16.75 16.81
CA LYS A 72 -24.82 15.86 15.65
C LYS A 72 -24.94 16.63 14.34
N GLU A 73 -25.73 17.70 14.30
CA GLU A 73 -25.84 18.59 13.14
C GLU A 73 -24.52 19.34 12.90
N ILE A 74 -23.86 19.79 13.97
CA ILE A 74 -22.51 20.38 13.92
C ILE A 74 -21.49 19.35 13.39
N LEU A 75 -21.58 18.09 13.82
CA LEU A 75 -20.71 17.02 13.31
C LEU A 75 -20.98 16.68 11.84
N GLN A 76 -22.25 16.59 11.41
CA GLN A 76 -22.62 16.38 10.01
C GLN A 76 -22.09 17.51 9.13
N ARG A 77 -22.19 18.76 9.59
CA ARG A 77 -21.60 19.92 8.91
C ARG A 77 -20.08 19.85 8.86
N TYR A 78 -19.40 19.42 9.93
CA TYR A 78 -17.96 19.17 9.91
C TYR A 78 -17.57 18.15 8.82
N ILE A 79 -18.26 17.01 8.77
CA ILE A 79 -18.00 15.94 7.78
C ILE A 79 -18.22 16.46 6.34
N GLY A 80 -19.29 17.21 6.10
CA GLY A 80 -19.56 17.82 4.80
C GLY A 80 -18.45 18.78 4.35
N LEU A 81 -17.99 19.66 5.26
CA LEU A 81 -16.91 20.61 5.00
C LEU A 81 -15.55 19.91 4.84
N TYR A 82 -15.29 18.81 5.56
CA TYR A 82 -14.10 17.98 5.36
C TYR A 82 -14.11 17.30 4.00
N ASN A 83 -15.26 16.73 3.59
CA ASN A 83 -15.40 16.13 2.26
C ASN A 83 -15.22 17.17 1.14
N GLN A 84 -15.78 18.37 1.31
CA GLN A 84 -15.56 19.48 0.39
C GLN A 84 -14.06 19.84 0.32
N ALA A 85 -13.40 19.96 1.47
CA ALA A 85 -11.98 20.30 1.54
C ALA A 85 -11.05 19.25 0.89
N GLU A 86 -11.39 17.96 0.98
CA GLU A 86 -10.69 16.88 0.26
C GLU A 86 -10.91 16.92 -1.26
N ASN A 87 -12.10 17.33 -1.72
CA ASN A 87 -12.41 17.49 -3.14
C ASN A 87 -11.70 18.72 -3.75
N GLU A 88 -11.80 19.86 -3.08
CA GLU A 88 -11.23 21.14 -3.53
C GLU A 88 -9.72 21.25 -3.22
N GLN A 89 -9.19 20.31 -2.43
CA GLN A 89 -7.82 20.33 -1.88
C GLN A 89 -7.50 21.67 -1.18
N HIS A 90 -8.48 22.20 -0.45
CA HIS A 90 -8.39 23.47 0.28
C HIS A 90 -9.31 23.52 1.50
N ALA A 91 -8.90 24.19 2.59
CA ALA A 91 -9.58 24.10 3.90
C ALA A 91 -10.41 25.35 4.28
N GLU A 92 -10.69 26.27 3.34
CA GLU A 92 -11.33 27.57 3.62
C GLU A 92 -12.66 27.43 4.39
N GLY A 93 -13.57 26.58 3.91
CA GLY A 93 -14.85 26.35 4.57
C GLY A 93 -14.76 25.74 5.98
N LEU A 94 -13.67 25.04 6.32
CA LEU A 94 -13.41 24.53 7.67
C LEU A 94 -12.82 25.60 8.58
N HIS A 95 -11.99 26.51 8.05
CA HIS A 95 -11.38 27.60 8.80
C HIS A 95 -12.43 28.50 9.47
N ASP A 96 -13.53 28.79 8.76
CA ASP A 96 -14.62 29.63 9.29
C ASP A 96 -15.59 28.89 10.23
N PHE A 97 -15.51 27.55 10.26
CA PHE A 97 -16.43 26.71 11.04
C PHE A 97 -15.82 26.14 12.33
N VAL A 98 -14.51 25.86 12.32
CA VAL A 98 -13.79 25.20 13.41
C VAL A 98 -12.92 26.22 14.14
N ARG A 99 -13.08 26.33 15.46
CA ARG A 99 -12.31 27.29 16.27
C ARG A 99 -10.82 26.95 16.44
N ASP A 100 -10.46 25.70 16.16
CA ASP A 100 -9.09 25.18 16.24
C ASP A 100 -8.26 25.64 15.03
N SER A 101 -7.68 26.83 15.14
CA SER A 101 -6.83 27.41 14.10
C SER A 101 -5.55 26.60 13.83
N GLU A 102 -5.05 25.85 14.82
CA GLU A 102 -3.90 24.94 14.65
C GLU A 102 -4.28 23.76 13.76
N HIS A 103 -5.43 23.12 14.00
CA HIS A 103 -5.97 22.10 13.11
C HIS A 103 -6.22 22.63 11.70
N CYS A 104 -6.87 23.80 11.56
CA CYS A 104 -7.17 24.39 10.26
C CYS A 104 -5.89 24.68 9.45
N LEU A 105 -4.84 25.23 10.09
CA LEU A 105 -3.53 25.43 9.46
C LEU A 105 -2.89 24.09 9.04
N ARG A 106 -2.88 23.11 9.95
CA ARG A 106 -2.25 21.80 9.72
C ARG A 106 -2.96 20.98 8.64
N LEU A 107 -4.28 21.07 8.55
CA LEU A 107 -5.10 20.49 7.48
C LEU A 107 -4.86 21.23 6.16
N GLY A 108 -4.87 22.58 6.17
CA GLY A 108 -4.58 23.39 4.99
C GLY A 108 -3.22 23.07 4.37
N GLN A 109 -2.18 22.92 5.19
CA GLN A 109 -0.85 22.49 4.75
C GLN A 109 -0.84 21.06 4.19
N ARG A 110 -1.60 20.12 4.77
CA ARG A 110 -1.74 18.74 4.25
C ARG A 110 -2.38 18.75 2.85
N LEU A 111 -3.49 19.47 2.70
CA LEU A 111 -4.22 19.58 1.44
C LEU A 111 -3.43 20.33 0.36
N GLN A 112 -2.65 21.36 0.75
CA GLN A 112 -1.71 22.01 -0.16
C GLN A 112 -0.65 21.02 -0.68
N ARG A 113 0.00 20.24 0.20
CA ARG A 113 0.98 19.24 -0.24
C ARG A 113 0.36 18.18 -1.15
N LEU A 114 -0.88 17.76 -0.88
CA LEU A 114 -1.65 16.85 -1.72
C LEU A 114 -1.90 17.44 -3.12
N ARG A 115 -2.33 18.71 -3.19
CA ARG A 115 -2.55 19.44 -4.45
C ARG A 115 -1.27 19.62 -5.25
N ASP A 116 -0.21 20.10 -4.60
CA ASP A 116 1.07 20.37 -5.25
C ASP A 116 1.69 19.05 -5.78
N ARG A 117 1.55 17.94 -5.04
CA ARG A 117 1.91 16.58 -5.47
C ARG A 117 1.13 16.14 -6.71
N ASP A 118 -0.20 16.24 -6.68
CA ASP A 118 -1.06 15.76 -7.77
C ASP A 118 -0.87 16.61 -9.05
N LEU A 119 -0.68 17.94 -8.91
CA LEU A 119 -0.31 18.85 -10.00
C LEU A 119 1.03 18.49 -10.64
N LEU A 120 2.09 18.27 -9.84
CA LEU A 120 3.41 17.88 -10.35
C LEU A 120 3.38 16.54 -11.11
N ARG A 121 2.48 15.63 -10.71
CA ARG A 121 2.26 14.33 -11.35
C ARG A 121 1.32 14.39 -12.56
N GLY A 122 0.69 15.54 -12.85
CA GLY A 122 -0.37 15.64 -13.85
C GLY A 122 -1.54 14.67 -13.56
N ALA A 123 -1.79 14.37 -12.28
CA ALA A 123 -2.86 13.50 -11.82
C ALA A 123 -4.06 14.34 -11.39
N LEU A 124 -5.25 13.98 -11.87
CA LEU A 124 -6.50 14.68 -11.58
C LEU A 124 -7.37 13.83 -10.66
N SER A 125 -7.83 14.43 -9.56
CA SER A 125 -8.87 13.85 -8.70
C SER A 125 -10.22 14.12 -9.36
N LEU A 126 -10.85 13.10 -9.95
CA LEU A 126 -12.15 13.24 -10.62
C LEU A 126 -13.28 13.51 -9.62
N TYR A 127 -13.25 12.80 -8.49
CA TYR A 127 -14.05 13.05 -7.30
C TYR A 127 -13.40 12.39 -6.08
N SER A 128 -13.72 12.91 -4.89
CA SER A 128 -13.39 12.34 -3.59
C SER A 128 -14.66 12.12 -2.79
N GLU A 129 -14.78 10.96 -2.15
CA GLU A 129 -15.89 10.61 -1.26
C GLU A 129 -15.34 10.33 0.13
N THR A 130 -15.88 11.01 1.14
CA THR A 130 -15.56 10.78 2.55
C THR A 130 -16.80 10.23 3.26
N THR A 131 -16.73 8.96 3.65
CA THR A 131 -17.71 8.35 4.56
C THR A 131 -17.20 8.43 6.00
N ALA A 132 -18.11 8.53 6.96
CA ALA A 132 -17.79 8.83 8.35
C ALA A 132 -18.55 7.93 9.33
N GLU A 133 -17.83 7.33 10.28
CA GLU A 133 -18.35 6.40 11.29
C GLU A 133 -18.00 6.87 12.71
N LEU A 134 -18.97 6.78 13.63
CA LEU A 134 -18.80 7.13 15.05
C LEU A 134 -18.11 5.98 15.82
N ALA A 135 -16.77 5.95 15.81
CA ALA A 135 -15.99 4.93 16.51
C ALA A 135 -16.06 5.03 18.05
N ARG A 136 -16.26 6.24 18.60
CA ARG A 136 -16.58 6.45 20.04
C ARG A 136 -17.27 7.80 20.25
N VAL A 137 -18.21 7.87 21.18
CA VAL A 137 -18.79 9.13 21.66
C VAL A 137 -18.77 9.13 23.19
N ASN A 138 -18.33 10.23 23.80
CA ASN A 138 -18.61 10.53 25.21
C ASN A 138 -19.37 11.86 25.25
N GLU A 139 -20.53 11.88 25.89
CA GLU A 139 -21.46 13.01 25.90
C GLU A 139 -21.74 13.48 27.34
N SER A 140 -21.84 14.79 27.51
CA SER A 140 -22.22 15.47 28.75
C SER A 140 -23.11 16.68 28.44
N ALA A 141 -23.61 17.37 29.46
CA ALA A 141 -24.54 18.49 29.28
C ALA A 141 -23.94 19.71 28.55
N SER A 142 -22.61 19.88 28.59
CA SER A 142 -21.88 21.02 28.01
C SER A 142 -20.75 20.65 27.07
N GLU A 143 -20.27 19.40 27.09
CA GLU A 143 -19.13 18.92 26.31
C GLU A 143 -19.43 17.57 25.66
N VAL A 144 -19.03 17.40 24.41
CA VAL A 144 -19.08 16.12 23.69
C VAL A 144 -17.71 15.86 23.07
N SER A 145 -17.18 14.66 23.26
CA SER A 145 -15.98 14.19 22.55
C SER A 145 -16.35 13.03 21.62
N VAL A 146 -15.97 13.17 20.35
CA VAL A 146 -16.23 12.18 19.30
C VAL A 146 -14.90 11.66 18.78
N LEU A 147 -14.73 10.34 18.71
CA LEU A 147 -13.72 9.71 17.86
C LEU A 147 -14.41 9.32 16.56
N LEU A 148 -14.09 10.05 15.51
CA LEU A 148 -14.61 9.88 14.16
C LEU A 148 -13.63 9.04 13.35
N LYS A 149 -14.14 8.05 12.63
CA LYS A 149 -13.41 7.28 11.62
C LYS A 149 -13.83 7.82 10.26
N LEU A 150 -12.86 8.29 9.48
CA LEU A 150 -13.06 8.86 8.16
C LEU A 150 -12.47 7.92 7.12
N HIS A 151 -13.31 7.36 6.25
CA HIS A 151 -12.87 6.58 5.10
C HIS A 151 -12.98 7.47 3.85
N VAL A 152 -11.83 7.80 3.27
CA VAL A 152 -11.71 8.68 2.10
C VAL A 152 -11.33 7.84 0.89
N ARG A 153 -12.14 7.93 -0.16
CA ARG A 153 -11.96 7.25 -1.44
C ARG A 153 -11.84 8.29 -2.56
N ARG A 154 -10.73 8.26 -3.31
CA ARG A 154 -10.43 9.21 -4.39
C ARG A 154 -10.38 8.48 -5.72
N GLN A 155 -11.13 8.95 -6.70
CA GLN A 155 -11.04 8.46 -8.07
C GLN A 155 -10.04 9.32 -8.84
N MET A 156 -8.90 8.75 -9.19
CA MET A 156 -7.81 9.44 -9.87
C MET A 156 -7.82 9.13 -11.38
N ASP A 157 -7.55 10.12 -12.23
CA ASP A 157 -7.11 9.92 -13.62
C ASP A 157 -5.71 10.50 -13.81
N GLN A 158 -4.86 9.77 -14.53
CA GLN A 158 -3.55 10.26 -14.95
C GLN A 158 -3.29 9.78 -16.37
N SER A 159 -3.16 10.72 -17.31
CA SER A 159 -2.96 10.41 -18.73
C SER A 159 -4.01 9.46 -19.33
N GLY A 160 -5.26 9.53 -18.88
CA GLY A 160 -6.36 8.66 -19.33
C GLY A 160 -6.34 7.24 -18.74
N ARG A 161 -5.53 7.00 -17.69
CA ARG A 161 -5.59 5.79 -16.88
C ARG A 161 -6.18 6.12 -15.51
N GLY A 162 -7.34 5.53 -15.23
CA GLY A 162 -8.00 5.65 -13.94
C GLY A 162 -7.49 4.66 -12.88
N TYR A 163 -7.40 5.10 -11.64
CA TYR A 163 -7.22 4.24 -10.45
C TYR A 163 -8.01 4.81 -9.25
N THR A 164 -7.99 4.11 -8.12
CA THR A 164 -8.65 4.54 -6.88
C THR A 164 -7.63 4.54 -5.75
N GLU A 165 -7.48 5.66 -5.05
CA GLU A 165 -6.78 5.70 -3.76
C GLU A 165 -7.84 5.55 -2.65
N GLU A 166 -7.62 4.66 -1.69
CA GLU A 166 -8.48 4.54 -0.49
C GLU A 166 -7.64 4.72 0.78
N ARG A 167 -8.17 5.41 1.78
CA ARG A 167 -7.54 5.53 3.10
C ARG A 167 -8.55 5.64 4.22
N THR A 168 -8.21 5.14 5.40
CA THR A 168 -9.01 5.28 6.63
C THR A 168 -8.21 5.97 7.71
N GLU A 169 -8.66 7.15 8.13
CA GLU A 169 -8.08 7.98 9.18
C GLU A 169 -9.02 8.06 10.39
N TYR A 170 -8.49 8.51 11.53
CA TYR A 170 -9.29 8.78 12.72
C TYR A 170 -9.01 10.18 13.23
N GLU A 171 -10.07 10.91 13.60
CA GLU A 171 -9.97 12.24 14.19
C GLU A 171 -10.80 12.32 15.47
N ARG A 172 -10.21 12.91 16.51
CA ARG A 172 -10.88 13.19 17.77
C ARG A 172 -11.36 14.64 17.77
N LEU A 173 -12.66 14.83 17.79
CA LEU A 173 -13.29 16.14 17.88
C LEU A 173 -13.76 16.39 19.31
N TRP A 174 -13.64 17.64 19.77
CA TRP A 174 -14.30 18.13 20.97
C TRP A 174 -15.27 19.23 20.56
N LEU A 175 -16.51 19.11 21.04
CA LEU A 175 -17.57 20.09 20.87
C LEU A 175 -17.97 20.62 22.24
N GLU A 176 -18.13 21.94 22.34
CA GLU A 176 -18.63 22.61 23.55
C GLU A 176 -19.96 23.30 23.25
N ARG A 177 -20.85 23.34 24.26
CA ARG A 177 -22.11 24.09 24.22
C ARG A 177 -21.95 25.44 24.89
N ASN A 178 -21.83 26.49 24.10
CA ASN A 178 -21.64 27.87 24.55
C ASN A 178 -22.84 28.73 24.12
N ASN A 179 -23.45 29.46 25.06
CA ASN A 179 -24.64 30.31 24.82
C ASN A 179 -25.81 29.61 24.10
N GLY A 180 -25.98 28.30 24.35
CA GLY A 180 -27.03 27.46 23.74
C GLY A 180 -26.62 26.79 22.42
N PHE A 181 -25.50 27.17 21.81
CA PHE A 181 -25.04 26.61 20.53
C PHE A 181 -23.85 25.68 20.73
N TRP A 182 -23.81 24.59 19.96
CA TRP A 182 -22.63 23.71 19.89
C TRP A 182 -21.61 24.22 18.88
N THR A 183 -20.32 24.02 19.17
CA THR A 183 -19.23 24.43 18.26
C THR A 183 -18.05 23.47 18.40
N VAL A 184 -17.39 23.14 17.29
CA VAL A 184 -16.13 22.36 17.31
C VAL A 184 -15.00 23.25 17.83
N VAL A 185 -14.48 22.94 19.01
CA VAL A 185 -13.45 23.73 19.69
C VAL A 185 -12.03 23.18 19.49
N ARG A 186 -11.89 21.88 19.20
CA ARG A 186 -10.61 21.20 18.99
C ARG A 186 -10.76 20.00 18.07
N VAL A 187 -9.75 19.72 17.23
CA VAL A 187 -9.67 18.52 16.40
C VAL A 187 -8.25 17.93 16.39
N GLU A 188 -8.12 16.70 16.90
CA GLU A 188 -6.85 15.95 17.00
C GLU A 188 -6.91 14.66 16.16
N PRO A 189 -6.31 14.66 14.96
CA PRO A 189 -6.10 13.46 14.16
C PRO A 189 -5.13 12.48 14.81
N VAL A 190 -5.46 11.19 14.74
CA VAL A 190 -4.75 10.12 15.43
C VAL A 190 -3.59 9.62 14.58
N ILE A 191 -2.42 10.22 14.77
CA ILE A 191 -1.19 9.88 14.04
C ILE A 191 -0.50 8.65 14.66
N ALA A 192 -1.10 7.47 14.51
CA ALA A 192 -0.57 6.22 15.06
C ALA A 192 0.85 5.88 14.53
N GLU A 193 1.17 6.29 13.30
CA GLU A 193 2.47 6.09 12.62
C GLU A 193 3.67 6.73 13.36
N ARG A 194 3.44 7.67 14.29
CA ARG A 194 4.51 8.31 15.09
C ARG A 194 4.72 7.71 16.49
N ARG A 195 3.97 6.69 16.90
CA ARG A 195 4.04 6.10 18.27
C ARG A 195 4.23 4.56 18.30
N PRO A 196 5.31 4.00 17.71
CA PRO A 196 5.57 2.56 17.78
C PRO A 196 5.93 2.12 19.21
N ARG A 197 5.02 1.41 19.91
CA ARG A 197 5.18 0.98 21.31
C ARG A 197 6.47 0.21 21.62
N TYR A 198 7.03 -0.51 20.64
CA TYR A 198 8.19 -1.39 20.81
C TYR A 198 9.54 -0.76 20.37
N GLY A 199 9.56 0.53 19.98
CA GLY A 199 10.77 1.19 19.45
C GLY A 199 11.99 1.07 20.36
N SER A 200 11.83 1.41 21.65
CA SER A 200 12.92 1.43 22.64
C SER A 200 13.55 0.06 22.90
N ALA A 201 12.76 -1.02 22.90
CA ALA A 201 13.27 -2.38 23.11
C ALA A 201 14.01 -2.93 21.88
N ALA A 202 13.64 -2.49 20.67
CA ALA A 202 14.42 -2.78 19.47
C ALA A 202 15.74 -1.98 19.46
N GLU A 203 15.70 -0.69 19.82
CA GLU A 203 16.86 0.21 19.78
C GLU A 203 18.07 -0.27 20.60
N ALA A 204 17.87 -0.86 21.78
CA ALA A 204 18.97 -1.38 22.59
C ALA A 204 19.76 -2.49 21.88
N TRP A 205 19.06 -3.38 21.16
CA TRP A 205 19.65 -4.49 20.41
C TRP A 205 20.33 -4.05 19.09
N ILE A 206 19.84 -2.96 18.49
CA ILE A 206 20.37 -2.43 17.23
C ILE A 206 21.84 -2.03 17.35
N ALA A 207 22.26 -1.55 18.52
CA ALA A 207 23.65 -1.25 18.82
C ALA A 207 24.52 -2.52 18.77
N ASP A 208 24.10 -3.58 19.46
CA ASP A 208 24.84 -4.84 19.58
C ASP A 208 25.12 -5.48 18.20
N ILE A 209 24.14 -5.49 17.28
CA ILE A 209 24.32 -6.06 15.93
C ILE A 209 25.35 -5.29 15.09
N GLN A 210 25.45 -3.97 15.26
CA GLN A 210 26.44 -3.17 14.52
C GLN A 210 27.87 -3.39 15.02
N GLU A 211 28.03 -3.85 16.27
CA GLU A 211 29.33 -4.27 16.83
C GLU A 211 29.66 -5.73 16.46
N ASP A 212 28.71 -6.66 16.60
CA ASP A 212 28.92 -8.09 16.25
C ASP A 212 29.27 -8.27 14.75
N HIS A 213 28.73 -7.44 13.86
CA HIS A 213 29.13 -7.47 12.44
C HIS A 213 30.53 -6.90 12.15
N ARG A 214 31.17 -6.21 13.09
CA ARG A 214 32.57 -5.75 12.98
C ARG A 214 33.57 -6.74 13.58
N SER A 215 33.10 -7.64 14.43
CA SER A 215 33.91 -8.73 14.97
C SER A 215 33.08 -10.01 15.11
N HIS A 216 33.21 -10.93 14.15
CA HIS A 216 33.49 -12.37 14.39
C HIS A 216 33.56 -13.16 13.07
N ASN A 217 34.26 -14.30 13.11
CA ASN A 217 34.44 -15.20 11.96
C ASN A 217 33.13 -15.85 11.50
N ARG A 218 32.99 -15.99 10.17
CA ARG A 218 31.91 -16.71 9.47
C ARG A 218 31.77 -18.15 10.00
N PRO A 219 30.61 -18.57 10.56
CA PRO A 219 30.38 -19.97 10.89
C PRO A 219 30.28 -20.82 9.60
N PRO A 220 30.62 -22.12 9.63
CA PRO A 220 30.60 -22.95 8.44
C PRO A 220 29.18 -23.15 7.92
N ALA A 221 29.02 -23.05 6.60
CA ALA A 221 27.74 -23.29 5.93
C ALA A 221 27.33 -24.77 6.07
N GLY A 222 26.23 -25.04 6.80
CA GLY A 222 25.76 -26.42 6.94
C GLY A 222 24.77 -26.72 8.06
N ALA A 223 23.67 -25.96 8.19
CA ALA A 223 22.43 -26.45 8.84
C ALA A 223 21.27 -25.46 8.61
N ALA A 224 20.52 -25.61 7.52
CA ALA A 224 19.17 -25.06 7.47
C ALA A 224 18.29 -25.90 8.40
N THR A 225 17.86 -25.34 9.54
CA THR A 225 16.91 -26.02 10.44
C THR A 225 15.52 -26.00 9.83
N ILE A 226 15.25 -26.99 8.99
CA ILE A 226 13.95 -27.28 8.43
C ILE A 226 12.96 -27.52 9.59
N PRO A 227 11.78 -26.86 9.63
CA PRO A 227 10.79 -27.12 10.66
C PRO A 227 10.27 -28.56 10.58
N TYR A 228 9.73 -29.08 11.69
CA TYR A 228 9.07 -30.38 11.73
C TYR A 228 7.72 -30.32 11.01
N LEU A 229 7.76 -30.36 9.69
CA LEU A 229 6.62 -30.64 8.82
C LEU A 229 6.55 -32.16 8.60
N ASN A 230 5.35 -32.75 8.66
CA ASN A 230 5.19 -34.15 8.28
C ASN A 230 5.19 -34.26 6.73
N TYR A 231 6.38 -34.50 6.18
CA TYR A 231 6.61 -34.59 4.73
C TYR A 231 5.97 -35.81 4.04
N ASP A 232 5.45 -36.79 4.80
CA ASP A 232 4.72 -37.93 4.21
C ASP A 232 3.31 -37.55 3.73
N LEU A 233 2.83 -36.35 4.03
CA LEU A 233 1.59 -35.78 3.48
C LEU A 233 1.78 -35.02 2.15
N PHE A 234 3.02 -34.71 1.75
CA PHE A 234 3.31 -33.88 0.57
C PHE A 234 4.53 -34.39 -0.25
N PRO A 235 4.34 -35.39 -1.13
CA PRO A 235 5.42 -36.03 -1.89
C PRO A 235 6.28 -35.07 -2.73
N GLN A 236 5.74 -33.93 -3.15
CA GLN A 236 6.39 -32.92 -4.00
C GLN A 236 7.63 -32.25 -3.36
N PHE A 237 7.81 -32.34 -2.04
CA PHE A 237 8.96 -31.72 -1.36
C PHE A 237 10.18 -32.65 -1.16
N LYS A 238 10.12 -33.92 -1.61
CA LYS A 238 11.21 -34.91 -1.39
C LYS A 238 12.41 -34.78 -2.34
N HIS A 239 12.47 -33.75 -3.18
CA HIS A 239 13.62 -33.50 -4.07
C HIS A 239 14.16 -32.08 -3.84
N ARG A 240 15.49 -32.02 -3.60
CA ARG A 240 16.31 -30.81 -3.36
C ARG A 240 15.62 -29.53 -3.80
N ALA A 241 15.15 -28.72 -2.84
CA ALA A 241 14.36 -27.54 -3.11
C ALA A 241 15.04 -26.65 -4.16
N ALA A 242 14.39 -26.48 -5.31
CA ALA A 242 14.67 -25.36 -6.17
C ALA A 242 14.43 -24.06 -5.37
N ALA A 243 15.18 -23.00 -5.68
CA ALA A 243 15.01 -21.70 -5.03
C ALA A 243 13.52 -21.29 -5.07
N ILE A 244 13.00 -20.86 -3.92
CA ILE A 244 11.56 -20.63 -3.78
C ILE A 244 11.25 -19.32 -4.53
N PRO A 245 10.37 -19.34 -5.56
CA PRO A 245 10.06 -18.15 -6.32
C PRO A 245 9.19 -17.20 -5.50
N TYR A 246 9.60 -15.94 -5.40
CA TYR A 246 8.83 -14.89 -4.74
C TYR A 246 7.62 -14.51 -5.60
N ARG A 247 6.42 -14.77 -5.08
CA ARG A 247 5.15 -14.63 -5.79
C ARG A 247 4.53 -13.26 -5.54
N ARG A 248 5.08 -12.25 -6.23
CA ARG A 248 4.64 -10.84 -6.22
C ARG A 248 3.13 -10.66 -6.44
N ASP A 249 2.52 -11.53 -7.25
CA ASP A 249 1.08 -11.58 -7.48
C ASP A 249 0.29 -11.97 -6.22
N GLN A 250 0.79 -12.93 -5.43
CA GLN A 250 0.19 -13.33 -4.16
C GLN A 250 0.38 -12.27 -3.06
N VAL A 251 1.50 -11.53 -3.09
CA VAL A 251 1.75 -10.36 -2.21
C VAL A 251 0.66 -9.31 -2.42
N THR A 252 0.37 -8.95 -3.68
CA THR A 252 -0.68 -7.97 -4.01
C THR A 252 -2.07 -8.49 -3.66
N ALA A 253 -2.39 -9.74 -3.99
CA ALA A 253 -3.69 -10.32 -3.67
C ALA A 253 -3.96 -10.34 -2.15
N TYR A 254 -2.93 -10.60 -1.34
CA TYR A 254 -3.03 -10.52 0.12
C TYR A 254 -3.17 -9.05 0.58
N ALA A 255 -2.33 -8.17 0.04
CA ALA A 255 -2.31 -6.76 0.42
C ALA A 255 -3.65 -6.07 0.12
N ASP A 256 -4.26 -6.32 -1.04
CA ASP A 256 -5.56 -5.78 -1.42
C ASP A 256 -6.72 -6.40 -0.63
N ARG A 257 -6.55 -7.59 -0.05
CA ARG A 257 -7.57 -8.21 0.81
C ARG A 257 -7.57 -7.64 2.23
N TYR A 258 -6.40 -7.37 2.82
CA TYR A 258 -6.25 -7.04 4.25
C TYR A 258 -5.76 -5.60 4.50
N TRP A 259 -5.91 -4.68 3.54
CA TRP A 259 -5.42 -3.30 3.71
C TRP A 259 -6.12 -2.54 4.85
N ASN A 260 -7.40 -2.82 5.11
CA ASN A 260 -8.26 -2.13 6.08
C ASN A 260 -8.66 -2.95 7.33
N GLU A 261 -8.28 -4.23 7.40
CA GLU A 261 -8.58 -5.10 8.55
C GLU A 261 -7.42 -6.04 8.86
N GLY A 262 -7.33 -6.51 10.10
CA GLY A 262 -6.33 -7.50 10.50
C GLY A 262 -6.73 -8.92 10.06
N ASN A 263 -5.76 -9.71 9.60
CA ASN A 263 -6.00 -11.14 9.36
C ASN A 263 -5.98 -11.91 10.69
N GLU A 264 -7.08 -12.57 11.04
CA GLU A 264 -7.26 -13.36 12.27
C GLU A 264 -6.24 -14.50 12.47
N ALA A 265 -5.58 -14.96 11.40
CA ALA A 265 -4.49 -15.94 11.49
C ALA A 265 -3.21 -15.37 12.14
N PHE A 266 -3.14 -14.04 12.32
CA PHE A 266 -2.01 -13.32 12.88
C PHE A 266 -2.44 -12.43 14.05
N GLU A 267 -1.49 -12.08 14.91
CA GLU A 267 -1.68 -11.09 15.96
C GLU A 267 -1.91 -9.73 15.32
N ASN A 268 -2.93 -8.99 15.77
CA ASN A 268 -3.19 -7.63 15.31
C ASN A 268 -2.60 -6.61 16.30
N PHE A 269 -1.77 -5.68 15.82
CA PHE A 269 -1.13 -4.65 16.65
C PHE A 269 -1.81 -3.29 16.48
N GLU A 270 -1.72 -2.42 17.50
CA GLU A 270 -2.20 -1.03 17.41
C GLU A 270 -1.46 -0.22 16.32
N VAL A 271 -0.18 -0.54 16.09
CA VAL A 271 0.62 -0.03 14.97
C VAL A 271 1.00 -1.25 14.13
N ASN A 272 0.20 -1.53 13.11
CA ASN A 272 0.21 -2.83 12.41
C ASN A 272 1.01 -2.87 11.10
N CYS A 273 1.48 -1.72 10.59
CA CYS A 273 2.04 -1.59 9.24
C CYS A 273 3.13 -2.63 8.91
N THR A 274 4.09 -2.86 9.78
CA THR A 274 5.19 -3.81 9.53
C THR A 274 4.76 -5.28 9.64
N ASN A 275 3.87 -5.60 10.58
CA ASN A 275 3.27 -6.93 10.70
C ASN A 275 2.46 -7.28 9.46
N TYR A 276 1.64 -6.33 8.98
CA TYR A 276 0.90 -6.45 7.73
C TYR A 276 1.83 -6.59 6.50
N VAL A 277 2.87 -5.77 6.37
CA VAL A 277 3.86 -5.92 5.28
C VAL A 277 4.53 -7.28 5.32
N SER A 278 4.94 -7.77 6.50
CA SER A 278 5.51 -9.11 6.66
C SER A 278 4.53 -10.22 6.28
N GLN A 279 3.24 -10.07 6.60
CA GLN A 279 2.19 -11.01 6.16
C GLN A 279 2.04 -11.02 4.62
N CYS A 280 2.06 -9.85 3.97
CA CYS A 280 1.98 -9.75 2.51
C CYS A 280 3.18 -10.46 1.86
N VAL A 281 4.40 -10.19 2.34
CA VAL A 281 5.66 -10.79 1.86
C VAL A 281 5.68 -12.30 2.09
N PHE A 282 5.19 -12.77 3.25
CA PHE A 282 5.05 -14.19 3.54
C PHE A 282 4.01 -14.88 2.65
N ALA A 283 2.89 -14.23 2.33
CA ALA A 283 1.92 -14.72 1.34
C ALA A 283 2.53 -14.84 -0.08
N GLY A 284 3.58 -14.08 -0.38
CA GLY A 284 4.45 -14.23 -1.55
C GLY A 284 5.42 -15.42 -1.50
N ASN A 285 5.31 -16.32 -0.52
CA ASN A 285 6.23 -17.43 -0.25
C ASN A 285 7.67 -17.03 0.14
N ALA A 286 7.89 -15.80 0.64
CA ALA A 286 9.18 -15.46 1.23
C ALA A 286 9.48 -16.41 2.42
N PRO A 287 10.63 -17.11 2.44
CA PRO A 287 10.93 -18.08 3.49
C PRO A 287 11.24 -17.37 4.81
N MET A 288 10.46 -17.69 5.84
CA MET A 288 10.78 -17.30 7.21
C MET A 288 12.11 -17.92 7.64
N ASN A 289 12.98 -17.11 8.24
CA ASN A 289 14.24 -17.54 8.80
C ASN A 289 14.15 -17.48 10.34
N TYR A 290 13.65 -18.59 10.89
CA TYR A 290 13.37 -18.78 12.31
C TYR A 290 14.65 -19.01 13.12
N THR A 291 14.85 -18.20 14.17
CA THR A 291 16.01 -18.30 15.08
C THR A 291 15.62 -18.63 16.52
N GLY A 292 14.32 -18.54 16.85
CA GLY A 292 13.81 -18.60 18.23
C GLY A 292 14.10 -17.37 19.09
N LYS A 293 14.93 -16.45 18.60
CA LYS A 293 15.32 -15.17 19.22
C LYS A 293 14.53 -14.03 18.59
N ARG A 294 13.90 -13.15 19.39
CA ARG A 294 13.08 -12.04 18.84
C ARG A 294 13.96 -11.06 18.07
N GLU A 295 15.19 -10.94 18.53
CA GLU A 295 16.25 -10.07 18.05
C GLU A 295 17.05 -10.66 16.86
N ASN A 296 16.61 -11.77 16.24
CA ASN A 296 17.28 -12.29 15.04
C ASN A 296 16.33 -13.00 14.07
N GLY A 297 16.65 -12.93 12.78
CA GLY A 297 15.89 -13.51 11.69
C GLY A 297 14.68 -12.66 11.29
N TRP A 298 13.76 -13.28 10.56
CA TRP A 298 12.46 -12.74 10.18
C TRP A 298 11.45 -13.89 10.22
N TRP A 299 10.61 -13.93 11.25
CA TRP A 299 9.74 -15.07 11.54
C TRP A 299 8.57 -14.72 12.47
N TYR A 300 7.47 -15.47 12.31
CA TYR A 300 6.28 -15.40 13.16
C TYR A 300 5.77 -16.81 13.49
N LYS A 301 5.38 -17.04 14.74
CA LYS A 301 4.88 -18.34 15.24
C LYS A 301 3.66 -18.19 16.16
N GLY A 302 3.00 -17.04 16.15
CA GLY A 302 1.82 -16.77 16.97
C GLY A 302 2.15 -16.62 18.46
N LYS A 303 1.26 -17.16 19.31
CA LYS A 303 1.40 -17.18 20.77
C LYS A 303 1.67 -18.59 21.26
N ALA A 304 2.67 -18.75 22.13
CA ALA A 304 2.99 -20.01 22.79
C ALA A 304 3.04 -19.80 24.30
N GLY A 305 2.23 -20.54 25.06
CA GLY A 305 2.17 -20.43 26.52
C GLY A 305 1.82 -19.01 27.02
N GLY A 306 0.96 -18.29 26.29
CA GLY A 306 0.60 -16.90 26.58
C GLY A 306 1.65 -15.85 26.19
N ARG A 307 2.80 -16.26 25.63
CA ARG A 307 3.86 -15.34 25.17
C ARG A 307 3.80 -15.15 23.65
N GLU A 308 4.01 -13.91 23.22
CA GLU A 308 4.29 -13.56 21.82
C GLU A 308 5.55 -14.29 21.31
N TRP A 309 5.47 -14.90 20.13
CA TRP A 309 6.60 -15.60 19.53
C TRP A 309 6.79 -15.18 18.06
N TRP A 310 7.49 -14.06 17.89
CA TRP A 310 7.83 -13.43 16.60
C TRP A 310 9.08 -12.54 16.73
N SER A 311 9.77 -12.28 15.61
CA SER A 311 10.96 -11.41 15.57
C SER A 311 10.62 -9.92 15.45
N TYR A 312 11.44 -9.02 16.01
CA TYR A 312 11.22 -7.57 15.90
C TYR A 312 11.13 -7.12 14.44
N SER A 313 11.93 -7.70 13.55
CA SER A 313 11.88 -7.51 12.10
C SER A 313 10.53 -7.89 11.46
N TRP A 314 9.70 -8.73 12.09
CA TRP A 314 8.37 -9.06 11.60
C TRP A 314 7.36 -7.93 11.85
N ALA A 315 7.45 -7.23 13.00
CA ALA A 315 6.41 -6.31 13.47
C ALA A 315 6.85 -4.86 13.76
N VAL A 316 8.15 -4.54 13.67
CA VAL A 316 8.69 -3.21 13.98
C VAL A 316 9.46 -2.64 12.79
N SER A 317 9.00 -1.52 12.21
CA SER A 317 9.52 -0.97 10.95
C SER A 317 11.04 -0.75 10.96
N ASN A 318 11.59 -0.16 12.01
CA ASN A 318 13.03 0.07 12.13
C ASN A 318 13.83 -1.25 12.11
N ALA A 319 13.32 -2.30 12.76
CA ALA A 319 13.95 -3.62 12.76
C ALA A 319 13.82 -4.34 11.41
N LEU A 320 12.68 -4.19 10.70
CA LEU A 320 12.53 -4.70 9.32
C LEU A 320 13.51 -3.99 8.37
N THR A 321 13.56 -2.66 8.45
CA THR A 321 14.45 -1.82 7.63
C THR A 321 15.90 -2.28 7.79
N GLN A 322 16.37 -2.50 9.01
CA GLN A 322 17.73 -2.95 9.26
C GLN A 322 17.96 -4.40 8.86
N TYR A 323 16.98 -5.29 9.12
CA TYR A 323 17.03 -6.68 8.69
C TYR A 323 17.24 -6.80 7.16
N LEU A 324 16.52 -5.99 6.38
CA LEU A 324 16.61 -5.90 4.91
C LEU A 324 17.84 -5.13 4.43
N SER A 325 18.40 -4.21 5.24
CA SER A 325 19.62 -3.45 4.89
C SER A 325 20.89 -4.29 5.00
N ILE A 326 20.83 -5.48 5.61
CA ILE A 326 21.97 -6.39 5.78
C ILE A 326 21.92 -7.48 4.70
N PRO A 327 22.90 -7.57 3.79
CA PRO A 327 22.98 -8.63 2.79
C PRO A 327 23.03 -10.03 3.43
N ARG A 328 22.31 -11.00 2.86
CA ARG A 328 22.17 -12.37 3.38
C ARG A 328 22.28 -13.40 2.26
N GLU A 329 22.81 -14.58 2.59
CA GLU A 329 22.95 -15.71 1.66
C GLU A 329 21.66 -16.54 1.51
N SER A 330 20.72 -16.42 2.45
CA SER A 330 19.45 -17.17 2.46
C SER A 330 18.37 -16.47 3.31
N GLY A 331 17.11 -16.90 3.17
CA GLY A 331 15.95 -16.31 3.85
C GLY A 331 15.34 -15.15 3.07
N LEU A 332 14.54 -14.30 3.73
CA LEU A 332 14.08 -13.04 3.12
C LEU A 332 15.29 -12.13 2.83
N ARG A 333 15.49 -11.76 1.55
CA ARG A 333 16.57 -10.89 1.07
C ARG A 333 16.00 -9.66 0.37
N GLY A 334 16.50 -8.49 0.74
CA GLY A 334 16.27 -7.22 0.05
C GLY A 334 17.57 -6.61 -0.47
N GLU A 335 17.47 -5.89 -1.58
CA GLU A 335 18.49 -5.03 -2.16
C GLU A 335 18.03 -3.57 -2.00
N ILE A 336 18.93 -2.68 -1.55
CA ILE A 336 18.61 -1.26 -1.43
C ILE A 336 18.70 -0.64 -2.82
N VAL A 337 17.58 -0.11 -3.32
CA VAL A 337 17.53 0.69 -4.54
C VAL A 337 17.47 2.18 -4.19
N TYR A 338 17.86 3.04 -5.13
CA TYR A 338 18.09 4.47 -4.89
C TYR A 338 16.91 5.35 -5.29
N SER A 339 16.03 4.86 -6.17
CA SER A 339 14.84 5.59 -6.60
C SER A 339 13.57 4.72 -6.55
N PRO A 340 12.38 5.33 -6.39
CA PRO A 340 11.11 4.61 -6.34
C PRO A 340 10.76 3.93 -7.69
N GLU A 341 11.31 4.40 -8.81
CA GLU A 341 11.14 3.84 -10.15
C GLU A 341 11.87 2.49 -10.33
N GLU A 342 12.81 2.15 -9.45
CA GLU A 342 13.51 0.86 -9.44
C GLU A 342 12.70 -0.25 -8.73
N LEU A 343 11.61 0.11 -8.03
CA LEU A 343 10.76 -0.83 -7.30
C LEU A 343 9.85 -1.64 -8.24
N GLN A 344 9.43 -2.80 -7.76
CA GLN A 344 8.48 -3.71 -8.39
C GLN A 344 7.32 -4.04 -7.45
N ILE A 345 6.28 -4.68 -7.99
CA ILE A 345 5.16 -5.19 -7.18
C ILE A 345 5.69 -6.13 -6.08
N GLY A 346 5.25 -5.93 -4.84
CA GLY A 346 5.66 -6.70 -3.67
C GLY A 346 6.99 -6.28 -3.04
N ASP A 347 7.61 -5.20 -3.52
CA ASP A 347 8.74 -4.55 -2.87
C ASP A 347 8.31 -3.64 -1.70
N ILE A 348 9.26 -3.20 -0.88
CA ILE A 348 8.98 -2.52 0.40
C ILE A 348 9.55 -1.10 0.39
N ILE A 349 8.75 -0.16 0.91
CA ILE A 349 9.19 1.20 1.24
C ILE A 349 9.11 1.36 2.75
N THR A 350 10.18 1.85 3.38
CA THR A 350 10.18 2.25 4.79
C THR A 350 10.43 3.74 4.95
N TYR A 351 9.76 4.33 5.93
CA TYR A 351 9.68 5.78 6.14
C TYR A 351 10.25 6.14 7.52
N ASP A 352 11.15 7.11 7.51
CA ASP A 352 11.64 7.83 8.68
C ASP A 352 11.10 9.26 8.62
N TRP A 353 10.04 9.55 9.38
CA TRP A 353 9.31 10.81 9.38
C TRP A 353 10.09 12.03 9.90
N ASN A 354 11.15 11.79 10.67
CA ASN A 354 11.90 12.81 11.41
C ASN A 354 13.33 13.01 10.87
N GLY A 355 13.79 12.15 9.96
CA GLY A 355 15.15 12.17 9.44
C GLY A 355 16.21 11.71 10.45
N ASP A 356 15.81 11.06 11.56
CA ASP A 356 16.67 10.60 12.65
C ASP A 356 17.23 9.18 12.42
N ASN A 357 16.96 8.60 11.24
CA ASN A 357 17.30 7.25 10.81
C ASN A 357 16.63 6.14 11.64
N ARG A 358 15.53 6.45 12.35
CA ARG A 358 14.65 5.47 13.02
C ARG A 358 13.36 5.32 12.20
N PHE A 359 13.25 4.26 11.42
CA PHE A 359 12.10 4.10 10.51
C PHE A 359 10.83 3.73 11.29
N GLN A 360 9.81 4.59 11.29
CA GLN A 360 8.59 4.40 12.07
C GLN A 360 7.45 3.73 11.28
N HIS A 361 7.48 3.77 9.93
CA HIS A 361 6.43 3.19 9.09
C HIS A 361 6.99 2.36 7.92
N SER A 362 6.18 1.45 7.39
CA SER A 362 6.52 0.55 6.29
C SER A 362 5.29 0.25 5.44
N ALA A 363 5.42 0.30 4.12
CA ALA A 363 4.37 -0.03 3.15
C ALA A 363 4.88 -1.00 2.08
N VAL A 364 3.97 -1.72 1.44
CA VAL A 364 4.27 -2.67 0.35
C VAL A 364 3.75 -2.10 -0.97
N VAL A 365 4.55 -2.18 -2.03
CA VAL A 365 4.17 -1.80 -3.40
C VAL A 365 3.18 -2.82 -3.96
N THR A 366 2.03 -2.35 -4.43
CA THR A 366 0.92 -3.20 -4.90
C THR A 366 0.50 -2.87 -6.33
N ALA A 367 0.71 -1.64 -6.78
CA ALA A 367 0.44 -1.20 -8.14
C ALA A 367 1.39 -0.06 -8.55
N PHE A 368 1.22 0.47 -9.76
CA PHE A 368 1.94 1.63 -10.29
C PHE A 368 0.97 2.58 -10.98
N ASP A 369 1.25 3.88 -10.93
CA ASP A 369 0.48 4.90 -11.64
C ASP A 369 0.84 4.95 -13.14
N ALA A 370 0.26 5.89 -13.89
CA ALA A 370 0.45 5.96 -15.33
C ALA A 370 1.89 6.31 -15.75
N GLN A 371 2.69 6.88 -14.84
CA GLN A 371 4.09 7.24 -15.05
C GLN A 371 5.07 6.17 -14.55
N GLY A 372 4.56 5.08 -13.98
CA GLY A 372 5.39 4.02 -13.40
C GLY A 372 5.86 4.33 -11.98
N MET A 373 5.21 5.27 -11.28
CA MET A 373 5.51 5.56 -9.88
C MET A 373 4.74 4.61 -8.95
N PRO A 374 5.32 4.11 -7.84
CA PRO A 374 4.67 3.12 -6.99
C PRO A 374 3.38 3.61 -6.32
N LEU A 375 2.41 2.71 -6.25
CA LEU A 375 1.22 2.80 -5.40
C LEU A 375 1.32 1.71 -4.33
N VAL A 376 1.03 2.04 -3.08
CA VAL A 376 1.32 1.18 -1.93
C VAL A 376 0.10 0.92 -1.04
N ASN A 377 0.14 -0.21 -0.33
CA ASN A 377 -0.81 -0.53 0.74
C ASN A 377 -0.12 -0.54 2.11
N ALA A 378 -0.86 -0.16 3.16
CA ALA A 378 -0.45 -0.21 4.56
C ALA A 378 -1.67 -0.32 5.49
N ASN A 379 -1.47 -0.70 6.76
CA ASN A 379 -2.56 -1.05 7.69
C ASN A 379 -2.60 -0.28 9.03
N THR A 380 -1.60 0.57 9.35
CA THR A 380 -1.65 1.43 10.57
C THR A 380 -2.65 2.57 10.37
N VAL A 381 -2.35 3.47 9.42
CA VAL A 381 -3.38 4.28 8.75
C VAL A 381 -3.70 3.48 7.50
N ALA A 382 -4.82 2.74 7.53
CA ALA A 382 -5.20 1.84 6.45
C ALA A 382 -5.19 2.61 5.13
N SER A 383 -4.40 2.15 4.18
CA SER A 383 -4.15 2.81 2.89
C SER A 383 -4.11 1.74 1.81
N ARG A 384 -4.76 1.99 0.66
CA ARG A 384 -4.76 1.12 -0.51
C ARG A 384 -4.48 1.93 -1.77
N HIS A 385 -3.55 1.43 -2.59
CA HIS A 385 -3.10 2.03 -3.85
C HIS A 385 -2.75 3.52 -3.69
N ARG A 386 -2.34 3.93 -2.49
CA ARG A 386 -1.98 5.31 -2.16
C ARG A 386 -0.64 5.64 -2.80
N TYR A 387 -0.48 6.84 -3.34
CA TYR A 387 0.82 7.26 -3.86
C TYR A 387 1.93 7.17 -2.79
N TRP A 388 3.08 6.62 -3.21
CA TRP A 388 4.15 6.17 -2.31
C TRP A 388 4.76 7.24 -1.40
N ASP A 389 4.69 8.53 -1.75
CA ASP A 389 5.45 9.58 -1.07
C ASP A 389 4.89 10.02 0.30
N TYR A 390 3.65 9.63 0.62
CA TYR A 390 2.97 9.96 1.88
C TYR A 390 2.92 11.45 2.23
N ARG A 391 3.12 12.38 1.28
CA ARG A 391 3.10 13.84 1.54
C ARG A 391 1.76 14.34 2.09
N ASP A 392 0.70 13.61 1.79
CA ASP A 392 -0.67 13.76 2.30
C ASP A 392 -0.88 13.17 3.71
N SER A 393 0.11 12.54 4.35
CA SER A 393 0.03 12.10 5.75
C SER A 393 0.23 13.27 6.72
N TYR A 394 -0.43 13.19 7.89
CA TYR A 394 -0.08 13.99 9.06
C TYR A 394 1.23 13.54 9.72
N ALA A 395 1.71 12.33 9.46
CA ALA A 395 3.00 11.86 9.96
C ALA A 395 4.18 12.49 9.22
N TRP A 396 3.99 12.87 7.96
CA TRP A 396 5.04 13.38 7.07
C TRP A 396 5.61 14.75 7.50
N THR A 397 6.92 14.93 7.31
CA THR A 397 7.62 16.22 7.42
C THR A 397 8.60 16.43 6.27
N GLU A 398 9.14 17.64 6.11
CA GLU A 398 10.24 17.90 5.17
C GLU A 398 11.54 17.14 5.51
N GLN A 399 11.67 16.64 6.74
CA GLN A 399 12.79 15.80 7.18
C GLN A 399 12.59 14.33 6.79
N THR A 400 11.45 13.96 6.20
CA THR A 400 11.11 12.56 5.87
C THR A 400 12.15 11.94 4.94
N ARG A 401 12.69 10.79 5.36
CA ARG A 401 13.59 9.95 4.57
C ARG A 401 12.90 8.65 4.21
N TYR A 402 13.20 8.14 3.03
CA TYR A 402 12.70 6.87 2.52
C TYR A 402 13.86 5.89 2.40
N ARG A 403 13.57 4.59 2.53
CA ARG A 403 14.44 3.52 2.05
C ARG A 403 13.62 2.55 1.22
N PHE A 404 14.13 2.25 0.04
CA PHE A 404 13.49 1.42 -0.98
C PHE A 404 14.18 0.06 -1.00
N PHE A 405 13.42 -1.03 -0.95
CA PHE A 405 13.93 -2.39 -0.92
C PHE A 405 13.32 -3.24 -2.03
N HIS A 406 14.12 -3.55 -3.04
CA HIS A 406 13.80 -4.57 -4.02
C HIS A 406 13.97 -5.97 -3.39
N LEU A 407 12.93 -6.79 -3.36
CA LEU A 407 13.02 -8.14 -2.80
C LEU A 407 13.44 -9.15 -3.88
N ALA A 408 14.32 -10.09 -3.54
CA ALA A 408 14.86 -11.03 -4.52
C ALA A 408 13.81 -12.05 -5.03
N ASP A 409 13.68 -12.19 -6.34
CA ASP A 409 12.70 -13.10 -6.99
C ASP A 409 12.91 -14.60 -6.69
N LEU A 410 14.11 -14.98 -6.25
CA LEU A 410 14.50 -16.34 -5.89
C LEU A 410 15.12 -16.33 -4.49
N MET A 411 14.61 -17.14 -3.56
CA MET A 411 15.06 -17.20 -2.16
C MET A 411 15.50 -18.59 -1.71
#